data_AF-W9GUS1-F1
#
_entry.id   AF-W9GUS1-F1
#
_cell.length_a   1.000
_cell.length_b   1.000
_cell.length_c   1.000
_cell.angle_alpha   90.00
_cell.angle_beta   90.00
_cell.angle_gamma   90.00
#
_symmetry.space_group_name_H-M   'P 1'
#
loop_
_entity.id
_entity.type
_entity.pdbx_description
1 polymer ?
#
loop_
_entity_poly.entity_id
_entity_poly.type
_entity_poly.pdbx_seq_one_letter_code
_entity_poly.pdbx_strand_id
1 'polypeptide(L)'
;GRRAVGHAAETGADDPWAQHAVAHVLEARGDPAGGLAFLEPLSAGWDRCSSFMYTHNWWHAALFHLDLDDPAAALALYDTRVWGVRKTYVQDQINAVSLLSRLELRGVDVGGRWADVADHVGPRVHDRQNGFLDLHYLYALARAGRDAAVAGMLAALDTPSPEVPGANHPIWREVAAPASHALAAHARGRYAEAAARLGPVLPRMFLLGGSTAQQTWFHRLHADASRRASGRASGACA
;
A
#
# COMPACT_ATOMS: atom_id res chain seq x y z
N GLY A 1 13.34 22.13 11.17
CA GLY A 1 14.03 20.82 11.03
C GLY A 1 14.11 20.06 12.34
N ARG A 2 15.12 20.31 13.18
CA ARG A 2 15.29 19.62 14.49
C ARG A 2 14.28 20.06 15.56
N ARG A 3 13.91 21.34 15.57
CA ARG A 3 12.93 21.90 16.52
C ARG A 3 11.52 21.32 16.38
N ALA A 4 11.07 20.97 15.17
CA ALA A 4 9.73 20.42 14.95
C ALA A 4 9.60 18.97 15.45
N VAL A 5 10.65 18.16 15.30
CA VAL A 5 10.68 16.78 15.83
C VAL A 5 10.83 16.80 17.35
N GLY A 6 11.66 17.69 17.90
CA GLY A 6 11.78 17.88 19.35
C GLY A 6 10.46 18.32 20.01
N HIS A 7 9.76 19.31 19.44
CA HIS A 7 8.49 19.77 19.99
C HIS A 7 7.36 18.75 19.87
N ALA A 8 7.27 18.03 18.73
CA ALA A 8 6.28 16.96 18.56
C ALA A 8 6.58 15.75 19.46
N ALA A 9 7.85 15.44 19.74
CA ALA A 9 8.23 14.38 20.70
C ALA A 9 7.90 14.76 22.15
N GLU A 10 8.02 16.03 22.54
CA GLU A 10 7.71 16.52 23.89
C GLU A 10 6.20 16.66 24.16
N THR A 11 5.37 16.81 23.12
CA THR A 11 3.90 17.01 23.25
C THR A 11 3.06 15.85 22.70
N GLY A 12 3.64 14.95 21.91
CA GLY A 12 2.95 13.89 21.17
C GLY A 12 3.03 12.49 21.79
N ALA A 13 3.58 12.34 23.00
CA ALA A 13 3.68 11.04 23.66
C ALA A 13 2.31 10.36 23.86
N ASP A 14 1.25 11.16 24.03
CA ASP A 14 -0.13 10.68 24.20
C ASP A 14 -1.04 10.90 22.97
N ASP A 15 -0.51 11.45 21.86
CA ASP A 15 -1.27 11.69 20.63
C ASP A 15 -0.80 10.78 19.48
N PRO A 16 -1.52 9.68 19.20
CA PRO A 16 -1.24 8.76 18.10
C PRO A 16 -1.18 9.43 16.71
N TRP A 17 -1.91 10.54 16.49
CA TRP A 17 -1.84 11.29 15.22
C TRP A 17 -0.54 12.08 15.10
N ALA A 18 -0.07 12.69 16.19
CA ALA A 18 1.23 13.35 16.21
C ALA A 18 2.35 12.33 15.98
N GLN A 19 2.23 11.14 16.56
CA GLN A 19 3.18 10.04 16.37
C GLN A 19 3.21 9.56 14.90
N HIS A 20 2.04 9.39 14.28
CA HIS A 20 1.91 9.12 12.86
C HIS A 20 2.60 10.20 11.99
N ALA A 21 2.39 11.48 12.31
CA ALA A 21 3.05 12.57 11.58
C ALA A 21 4.58 12.53 11.74
N VAL A 22 5.10 12.17 12.92
CA VAL A 22 6.54 11.98 13.14
C VAL A 22 7.06 10.77 12.35
N ALA A 23 6.30 9.67 12.26
CA ALA A 23 6.67 8.52 11.43
C ALA A 23 6.91 8.95 9.98
N HIS A 24 6.01 9.73 9.40
CA HIS A 24 6.19 10.30 8.06
C HIS A 24 7.44 11.16 7.91
N VAL A 25 7.79 11.95 8.93
CA VAL A 25 9.03 12.75 8.91
C VAL A 25 10.27 11.85 8.91
N LEU A 26 10.26 10.76 9.67
CA LEU A 26 11.37 9.80 9.74
C LEU A 26 11.51 8.98 8.46
N GLU A 27 10.39 8.56 7.86
CA GLU A 27 10.37 7.96 6.51
C GLU A 27 10.97 8.90 5.47
N ALA A 28 10.54 10.17 5.44
CA ALA A 28 11.04 11.15 4.48
C ALA A 28 12.54 11.46 4.65
N ARG A 29 13.09 11.22 5.84
CA ARG A 29 14.52 11.37 6.13
C ARG A 29 15.35 10.11 5.83
N GLY A 30 14.71 8.98 5.54
CA GLY A 30 15.40 7.69 5.43
C GLY A 30 16.03 7.25 6.75
N ASP A 31 15.36 7.52 7.88
CA ASP A 31 15.83 7.13 9.22
C ASP A 31 14.91 6.05 9.84
N PRO A 32 14.97 4.80 9.33
CA PRO A 32 14.09 3.74 9.83
C PRO A 32 14.45 3.29 11.26
N ALA A 33 15.73 3.37 11.64
CA ALA A 33 16.16 3.06 13.01
C ALA A 33 15.59 4.07 14.01
N GLY A 34 15.66 5.37 13.70
CA GLY A 34 15.00 6.41 14.48
C GLY A 34 13.47 6.26 14.48
N GLY A 35 12.90 5.82 13.35
CA GLY A 35 11.49 5.45 13.21
C GLY A 35 11.01 4.44 14.26
N LEU A 36 11.66 3.28 14.33
CA LEU A 36 11.34 2.24 15.30
C LEU A 36 11.61 2.68 16.73
N ALA A 37 12.77 3.29 17.00
CA ALA A 37 13.12 3.78 18.33
C ALA A 37 12.12 4.81 18.88
N PHE A 38 11.47 5.58 18.00
CA PHE A 38 10.42 6.51 18.37
C PHE A 38 9.06 5.82 18.56
N LEU A 39 8.65 4.93 17.65
CA LEU A 39 7.31 4.36 17.64
C LEU A 39 7.10 3.22 18.64
N GLU A 40 8.08 2.33 18.80
CA GLU A 40 7.92 1.11 19.61
C GLU A 40 7.53 1.38 21.08
N PRO A 41 8.18 2.33 21.79
CA PRO A 41 7.83 2.61 23.19
C PRO A 41 6.42 3.19 23.36
N LEU A 42 5.86 3.79 22.31
CA LEU A 42 4.54 4.46 22.32
C LEU A 42 3.40 3.51 21.92
N SER A 43 3.74 2.32 21.42
CA SER A 43 2.78 1.38 20.83
C SER A 43 1.68 0.92 21.78
N ALA A 44 1.95 0.85 23.09
CA ALA A 44 0.95 0.52 24.11
C ALA A 44 -0.22 1.53 24.18
N GLY A 45 0.00 2.78 23.73
CA GLY A 45 -1.04 3.80 23.66
C GLY A 45 -2.04 3.57 22.53
N TRP A 46 -1.70 2.78 21.52
CA TRP A 46 -2.52 2.63 20.31
C TRP A 46 -3.73 1.72 20.50
N ASP A 47 -3.72 0.83 21.49
CA ASP A 47 -4.85 -0.10 21.75
C ASP A 47 -6.19 0.63 21.98
N ARG A 48 -6.14 1.92 22.32
CA ARG A 48 -7.31 2.80 22.53
C ARG A 48 -7.75 3.55 21.27
N CYS A 49 -7.02 3.42 20.16
CA CYS A 49 -7.29 4.14 18.92
C CYS A 49 -8.43 3.54 18.12
N SER A 50 -8.89 4.29 17.12
CA SER A 50 -9.63 3.70 16.01
C SER A 50 -8.77 2.65 15.30
N SER A 51 -9.44 1.65 14.69
CA SER A 51 -8.76 0.58 13.93
C SER A 51 -7.74 1.16 12.95
N PHE A 52 -8.12 2.23 12.23
CA PHE A 52 -7.23 2.90 11.29
C PHE A 52 -5.90 3.32 11.93
N MET A 53 -5.97 4.14 12.98
CA MET A 53 -4.76 4.75 13.54
C MET A 53 -3.89 3.69 14.22
N TYR A 54 -4.51 2.70 14.87
CA TYR A 54 -3.80 1.53 15.38
C TYR A 54 -3.04 0.79 14.27
N THR A 55 -3.74 0.34 13.23
CA THR A 55 -3.12 -0.50 12.18
C THR A 55 -2.12 0.29 11.36
N HIS A 56 -2.36 1.59 11.16
CA HIS A 56 -1.51 2.43 10.33
C HIS A 56 -0.19 2.81 11.02
N ASN A 57 -0.18 3.03 12.33
CA ASN A 57 1.07 3.20 13.09
C ASN A 57 1.92 1.92 13.06
N TRP A 58 1.28 0.75 13.21
CA TRP A 58 1.97 -0.54 13.03
C TRP A 58 2.44 -0.78 11.59
N TRP A 59 1.69 -0.29 10.59
CA TRP A 59 2.10 -0.35 9.20
C TRP A 59 3.38 0.45 8.96
N HIS A 60 3.54 1.63 9.55
CA HIS A 60 4.79 2.38 9.51
C HIS A 60 5.96 1.63 10.16
N ALA A 61 5.75 1.05 11.35
CA ALA A 61 6.76 0.22 12.00
C ALA A 61 7.20 -0.94 11.08
N ALA A 62 6.25 -1.62 10.43
CA ALA A 62 6.55 -2.68 9.47
C ALA A 62 7.35 -2.17 8.25
N LEU A 63 7.06 -0.95 7.75
CA LEU A 63 7.87 -0.36 6.69
C LEU A 63 9.31 -0.08 7.15
N PHE A 64 9.50 0.41 8.37
CA PHE A 64 10.84 0.62 8.91
C PHE A 64 11.62 -0.68 9.06
N HIS A 65 10.99 -1.78 9.50
CA HIS A 65 11.62 -3.10 9.49
C HIS A 65 12.04 -3.53 8.08
N LEU A 66 11.20 -3.31 7.06
CA LEU A 66 11.58 -3.62 5.66
C LEU A 66 12.77 -2.79 5.16
N ASP A 67 12.85 -1.52 5.55
CA ASP A 67 13.97 -0.65 5.17
C ASP A 67 15.25 -0.98 5.95
N LEU A 68 15.14 -1.66 7.10
CA LEU A 68 16.25 -2.25 7.87
C LEU A 68 16.59 -3.70 7.49
N ASP A 69 16.00 -4.22 6.42
CA ASP A 69 16.18 -5.60 5.93
C ASP A 69 15.76 -6.69 6.94
N ASP A 70 14.73 -6.41 7.73
CA ASP A 70 14.06 -7.38 8.62
C ASP A 70 12.63 -7.70 8.11
N PRO A 71 12.51 -8.49 7.03
CA PRO A 71 11.19 -8.88 6.50
C PRO A 71 10.41 -9.80 7.44
N ALA A 72 11.08 -10.50 8.36
CA ALA A 72 10.44 -11.42 9.29
C ALA A 72 9.61 -10.64 10.33
N ALA A 73 10.17 -9.58 10.92
CA ALA A 73 9.43 -8.70 11.81
C ALA A 73 8.27 -8.00 11.10
N ALA A 74 8.49 -7.51 9.87
CA ALA A 74 7.43 -6.91 9.07
C ALA A 74 6.27 -7.89 8.77
N LEU A 75 6.56 -9.17 8.47
CA LEU A 75 5.53 -10.19 8.27
C LEU A 75 4.78 -10.51 9.59
N ALA A 76 5.49 -10.57 10.72
CA ALA A 76 4.85 -10.76 12.02
C ALA A 76 3.91 -9.62 12.39
N LEU A 77 4.30 -8.37 12.11
CA LEU A 77 3.44 -7.18 12.28
C LEU A 77 2.25 -7.20 11.30
N TYR A 78 2.45 -7.65 10.07
CA TYR A 78 1.36 -7.86 9.13
C TYR A 78 0.30 -8.78 9.74
N ASP A 79 0.70 -9.96 10.22
CA ASP A 79 -0.23 -10.98 10.73
C ASP A 79 -0.94 -10.53 12.00
N THR A 80 -0.21 -9.90 12.93
CA THR A 80 -0.71 -9.65 14.29
C THR A 80 -1.31 -8.26 14.48
N ARG A 81 -0.86 -7.26 13.71
CA ARG A 81 -1.17 -5.85 13.98
C ARG A 81 -1.81 -5.11 12.82
N VAL A 82 -1.46 -5.44 11.57
CA VAL A 82 -2.06 -4.76 10.39
C VAL A 82 -3.30 -5.50 9.91
N TRP A 83 -3.19 -6.80 9.65
CA TRP A 83 -4.28 -7.62 9.14
C TRP A 83 -5.06 -8.36 10.23
N GLY A 84 -4.44 -8.62 11.39
CA GLY A 84 -5.02 -9.34 12.52
C GLY A 84 -6.09 -8.61 13.35
N VAL A 85 -6.50 -7.39 12.95
CA VAL A 85 -7.38 -6.52 13.76
C VAL A 85 -8.79 -6.43 13.20
N ARG A 86 -8.98 -5.71 12.07
CA ARG A 86 -10.30 -5.48 11.49
C ARG A 86 -10.28 -5.51 9.97
N LYS A 87 -10.50 -6.71 9.43
CA LYS A 87 -10.46 -6.99 7.99
C LYS A 87 -11.57 -6.32 7.16
N THR A 88 -12.61 -5.78 7.81
CA THR A 88 -13.76 -5.14 7.12
C THR A 88 -13.56 -3.65 6.83
N TYR A 89 -12.55 -3.03 7.44
CA TYR A 89 -12.33 -1.59 7.36
C TYR A 89 -11.43 -1.22 6.17
N VAL A 90 -11.86 -0.25 5.36
CA VAL A 90 -11.25 0.01 4.04
C VAL A 90 -9.79 0.45 4.11
N GLN A 91 -9.42 1.27 5.10
CA GLN A 91 -8.04 1.70 5.27
C GLN A 91 -7.13 0.55 5.74
N ASP A 92 -7.66 -0.36 6.56
CA ASP A 92 -6.90 -1.52 7.06
C ASP A 92 -6.63 -2.49 5.89
N GLN A 93 -7.61 -2.66 5.00
CA GLN A 93 -7.47 -3.46 3.78
C GLN A 93 -6.35 -2.93 2.88
N ILE A 94 -6.31 -1.64 2.58
CA ILE A 94 -5.24 -1.09 1.72
C ILE A 94 -3.87 -1.13 2.40
N ASN A 95 -3.79 -0.97 3.72
CA ASN A 95 -2.54 -1.13 4.48
C ASN A 95 -2.02 -2.57 4.32
N ALA A 96 -2.91 -3.56 4.45
CA ALA A 96 -2.58 -4.97 4.25
C ALA A 96 -2.09 -5.25 2.82
N VAL A 97 -2.82 -4.82 1.78
CA VAL A 97 -2.42 -5.00 0.38
C VAL A 97 -1.03 -4.41 0.12
N SER A 98 -0.84 -3.18 0.57
CA SER A 98 0.38 -2.40 0.38
C SER A 98 1.60 -3.04 1.07
N LEU A 99 1.43 -3.56 2.30
CA LEU A 99 2.50 -4.24 3.03
C LEU A 99 2.79 -5.64 2.47
N LEU A 100 1.76 -6.42 2.16
CA LEU A 100 1.90 -7.78 1.62
C LEU A 100 2.63 -7.77 0.27
N SER A 101 2.28 -6.82 -0.59
CA SER A 101 2.98 -6.61 -1.87
C SER A 101 4.46 -6.27 -1.65
N ARG A 102 4.80 -5.41 -0.67
CA ARG A 102 6.19 -5.06 -0.37
C ARG A 102 7.00 -6.24 0.16
N LEU A 103 6.39 -7.10 0.99
CA LEU A 103 7.00 -8.34 1.46
C LEU A 103 7.36 -9.25 0.28
N GLU A 104 6.44 -9.47 -0.67
CA GLU A 104 6.73 -10.26 -1.88
C GLU A 104 7.80 -9.63 -2.77
N LEU A 105 7.83 -8.30 -2.88
CA LEU A 105 8.90 -7.60 -3.62
C LEU A 105 10.30 -7.82 -2.99
N ARG A 106 10.36 -8.19 -1.71
CA ARG A 106 11.59 -8.61 -1.01
C ARG A 106 11.82 -10.12 -1.05
N GLY A 107 11.02 -10.87 -1.81
CA GLY A 107 11.17 -12.31 -1.95
C GLY A 107 10.59 -13.13 -0.79
N VAL A 108 9.81 -12.52 0.09
CA VAL A 108 9.14 -13.23 1.19
C VAL A 108 8.01 -14.09 0.63
N ASP A 109 7.96 -15.36 1.04
CA ASP A 109 6.80 -16.21 0.81
C ASP A 109 5.65 -15.78 1.73
N VAL A 110 4.59 -15.24 1.12
CA VAL A 110 3.41 -14.76 1.84
C VAL A 110 2.32 -15.82 2.00
N GLY A 111 2.51 -17.03 1.45
CA GLY A 111 1.57 -18.13 1.55
C GLY A 111 0.15 -17.77 1.09
N GLY A 112 -0.87 -18.22 1.82
CA GLY A 112 -2.28 -18.03 1.47
C GLY A 112 -2.88 -16.64 1.75
N ARG A 113 -2.08 -15.66 2.20
CA ARG A 113 -2.57 -14.35 2.69
C ARG A 113 -3.34 -13.55 1.64
N TRP A 114 -2.96 -13.67 0.35
CA TRP A 114 -3.70 -13.01 -0.72
C TRP A 114 -5.15 -13.50 -0.85
N ALA A 115 -5.40 -14.80 -0.65
CA ALA A 115 -6.75 -15.35 -0.70
C ALA A 115 -7.63 -14.74 0.41
N ASP A 116 -7.11 -14.69 1.63
CA ASP A 116 -7.79 -14.08 2.78
C ASP A 116 -8.10 -12.60 2.54
N VAL A 117 -7.12 -11.81 2.08
CA VAL A 117 -7.37 -10.38 1.73
C VAL A 117 -8.42 -10.26 0.62
N ALA A 118 -8.33 -11.08 -0.42
CA ALA A 118 -9.25 -11.06 -1.56
C ALA A 118 -10.70 -11.36 -1.16
N ASP A 119 -10.92 -12.29 -0.23
CA ASP A 119 -12.25 -12.63 0.26
C ASP A 119 -12.92 -11.46 0.99
N HIS A 120 -12.13 -10.56 1.59
CA HIS A 120 -12.63 -9.38 2.30
C HIS A 120 -12.77 -8.12 1.42
N VAL A 121 -11.97 -7.99 0.35
CA VAL A 121 -12.11 -6.86 -0.59
C VAL A 121 -13.08 -7.17 -1.73
N GLY A 122 -13.37 -8.45 -2.01
CA GLY A 122 -14.28 -8.87 -3.08
C GLY A 122 -15.66 -8.20 -3.05
N PRO A 123 -16.32 -8.02 -1.90
CA PRO A 123 -17.59 -7.30 -1.82
C PRO A 123 -17.52 -5.81 -2.22
N ARG A 124 -16.32 -5.23 -2.33
CA ARG A 124 -16.08 -3.80 -2.58
C ARG A 124 -15.76 -3.45 -4.02
N VAL A 125 -15.76 -4.43 -4.93
CA VAL A 125 -15.42 -4.25 -6.35
C VAL A 125 -16.29 -3.21 -7.07
N HIS A 126 -17.44 -2.87 -6.50
CA HIS A 126 -18.40 -1.91 -7.03
C HIS A 126 -18.36 -0.55 -6.32
N ASP A 127 -17.55 -0.37 -5.26
CA ASP A 127 -17.54 0.87 -4.46
C ASP A 127 -17.21 2.07 -5.38
N ARG A 128 -16.10 2.03 -6.13
CA ARG A 128 -15.73 3.05 -7.16
C ARG A 128 -15.74 4.50 -6.66
N GLN A 129 -15.63 4.70 -5.35
CA GLN A 129 -15.67 6.03 -4.73
C GLN A 129 -14.28 6.68 -4.70
N ASN A 130 -13.21 5.89 -4.74
CA ASN A 130 -11.85 6.38 -4.59
C ASN A 130 -10.88 5.48 -5.35
N GLY A 131 -10.32 6.01 -6.45
CA GLY A 131 -9.41 5.26 -7.31
C GLY A 131 -8.16 4.76 -6.60
N PHE A 132 -7.69 5.43 -5.54
CA PHE A 132 -6.59 4.92 -4.74
C PHE A 132 -6.96 3.66 -3.96
N LEU A 133 -8.18 3.56 -3.41
CA LEU A 133 -8.67 2.32 -2.77
C LEU A 133 -8.87 1.21 -3.79
N ASP A 134 -9.54 1.53 -4.92
CA ASP A 134 -9.87 0.54 -5.95
C ASP A 134 -8.62 -0.11 -6.55
N LEU A 135 -7.53 0.64 -6.70
CA LEU A 135 -6.24 0.11 -7.15
C LEU A 135 -5.67 -0.97 -6.22
N HIS A 136 -5.83 -0.82 -4.91
CA HIS A 136 -5.39 -1.82 -3.93
C HIS A 136 -6.29 -3.07 -3.98
N TYR A 137 -7.62 -2.88 -4.05
CA TYR A 137 -8.55 -4.01 -4.15
C TYR A 137 -8.30 -4.83 -5.42
N LEU A 138 -8.15 -4.14 -6.55
CA LEU A 138 -7.81 -4.76 -7.83
C LEU A 138 -6.52 -5.57 -7.73
N TYR A 139 -5.46 -5.00 -7.14
CA TYR A 139 -4.19 -5.70 -6.97
C TYR A 139 -4.35 -6.96 -6.13
N ALA A 140 -5.07 -6.90 -5.01
CA ALA A 140 -5.32 -8.04 -4.15
C ALA A 140 -6.08 -9.16 -4.87
N LEU A 141 -7.16 -8.82 -5.57
CA LEU A 141 -7.95 -9.76 -6.37
C LEU A 141 -7.12 -10.39 -7.49
N ALA A 142 -6.28 -9.58 -8.15
CA ALA A 142 -5.38 -10.05 -9.18
C ALA A 142 -4.33 -11.01 -8.61
N ARG A 143 -3.72 -10.71 -7.46
CA ARG A 143 -2.77 -11.61 -6.80
C ARG A 143 -3.40 -12.91 -6.32
N ALA A 144 -4.67 -12.87 -5.91
CA ALA A 144 -5.41 -14.03 -5.43
C ALA A 144 -6.08 -14.88 -6.52
N GLY A 145 -5.85 -14.60 -7.81
CA GLY A 145 -6.45 -15.41 -8.88
C GLY A 145 -7.93 -15.11 -9.18
N ARG A 146 -8.52 -14.02 -8.67
CA ARG A 146 -9.96 -13.70 -8.81
C ARG A 146 -10.28 -13.02 -10.16
N ASP A 147 -10.03 -13.73 -11.27
CA ASP A 147 -10.04 -13.17 -12.63
C ASP A 147 -11.36 -12.52 -13.06
N ALA A 148 -12.49 -13.12 -12.72
CA ALA A 148 -13.80 -12.56 -13.05
C ALA A 148 -14.03 -11.19 -12.37
N ALA A 149 -13.63 -11.06 -11.11
CA ALA A 149 -13.74 -9.81 -10.37
C ALA A 149 -12.81 -8.72 -10.94
N VAL A 150 -11.56 -9.09 -11.26
CA VAL A 150 -10.58 -8.20 -11.89
C VAL A 150 -11.10 -7.71 -13.24
N ALA A 151 -11.61 -8.60 -14.09
CA ALA A 151 -12.17 -8.24 -15.39
C ALA A 151 -13.36 -7.28 -15.25
N GLY A 152 -14.25 -7.53 -14.29
CA GLY A 152 -15.38 -6.64 -13.99
C GLY A 152 -14.92 -5.24 -13.55
N MET A 153 -13.93 -5.15 -12.66
CA MET A 153 -13.38 -3.86 -12.20
C MET A 153 -12.74 -3.08 -13.36
N LEU A 154 -11.93 -3.74 -14.20
CA LEU A 154 -11.28 -3.10 -15.35
C LEU A 154 -12.31 -2.60 -16.37
N ALA A 155 -13.28 -3.44 -16.75
CA ALA A 155 -14.34 -3.06 -17.69
C ALA A 155 -15.16 -1.87 -17.17
N ALA A 156 -15.46 -1.85 -15.87
CA ALA A 156 -16.16 -0.75 -15.25
C ALA A 156 -15.30 0.53 -15.27
N LEU A 157 -13.98 0.46 -15.03
CA LEU A 157 -13.09 1.63 -15.05
C LEU A 157 -12.89 2.22 -16.46
N ASP A 158 -12.97 1.37 -17.49
CA ASP A 158 -12.90 1.80 -18.89
C ASP A 158 -14.22 2.43 -19.38
N THR A 159 -15.32 2.24 -18.65
CA THR A 159 -16.65 2.74 -19.02
C THR A 159 -17.01 3.99 -18.19
N PRO A 160 -17.27 5.15 -18.80
CA PRO A 160 -17.81 6.31 -18.09
C PRO A 160 -19.13 5.96 -17.41
N SER A 161 -19.25 6.28 -16.12
CA SER A 161 -20.48 6.04 -15.37
C SER A 161 -21.06 7.37 -14.90
N PRO A 162 -22.17 7.84 -15.51
CA PRO A 162 -22.82 9.08 -15.08
C PRO A 162 -23.46 8.97 -13.69
N GLU A 163 -23.69 7.74 -13.20
CA GLU A 163 -24.35 7.47 -11.92
C GLU A 163 -23.39 7.46 -10.73
N VAL A 164 -22.08 7.33 -10.96
CA VAL A 164 -21.07 7.35 -9.89
C VAL A 164 -20.49 8.77 -9.77
N PRO A 165 -20.74 9.48 -8.65
CA PRO A 165 -20.21 10.83 -8.45
C PRO A 165 -18.69 10.86 -8.60
N GLY A 166 -18.20 11.76 -9.44
CA GLY A 166 -16.76 11.93 -9.66
C GLY A 166 -16.12 10.88 -10.58
N ALA A 167 -16.79 9.78 -10.97
CA ALA A 167 -16.23 8.78 -11.89
C ALA A 167 -15.98 9.33 -13.31
N ASN A 168 -16.67 10.41 -13.69
CA ASN A 168 -16.42 11.14 -14.93
C ASN A 168 -15.30 12.18 -14.81
N HIS A 169 -14.71 12.37 -13.62
CA HIS A 169 -13.57 13.26 -13.48
C HIS A 169 -12.40 12.73 -14.32
N PRO A 170 -11.71 13.59 -15.10
CA PRO A 170 -10.68 13.14 -16.05
C PRO A 170 -9.60 12.25 -15.45
N ILE A 171 -9.33 12.42 -14.15
CA ILE A 171 -8.37 11.61 -13.40
C ILE A 171 -8.64 10.11 -13.42
N TRP A 172 -9.92 9.69 -13.48
CA TRP A 172 -10.26 8.27 -13.54
C TRP A 172 -9.77 7.66 -14.85
N ARG A 173 -10.11 8.31 -15.98
CA ARG A 173 -9.68 7.88 -17.31
C ARG A 173 -8.18 8.03 -17.52
N GLU A 174 -7.58 9.12 -17.03
CA GLU A 174 -6.19 9.48 -17.32
C GLU A 174 -5.16 8.86 -16.37
N VAL A 175 -5.57 8.47 -15.16
CA VAL A 175 -4.68 7.95 -14.11
C VAL A 175 -5.18 6.63 -13.57
N ALA A 176 -6.40 6.57 -13.02
CA ALA A 176 -6.87 5.36 -12.33
C ALA A 176 -7.02 4.14 -13.25
N ALA A 177 -7.60 4.30 -14.44
CA ALA A 177 -7.79 3.23 -15.43
C ALA A 177 -6.45 2.68 -15.94
N PRO A 178 -5.52 3.47 -16.51
CA PRO A 178 -4.22 2.96 -16.93
C PRO A 178 -3.40 2.35 -15.78
N ALA A 179 -3.45 2.94 -14.57
CA ALA A 179 -2.81 2.36 -13.40
C ALA A 179 -3.42 1.00 -13.02
N SER A 180 -4.74 0.86 -13.11
CA SER A 180 -5.45 -0.40 -12.83
C SER A 180 -5.02 -1.51 -13.76
N HIS A 181 -4.99 -1.25 -15.07
CA HIS A 181 -4.47 -2.20 -16.05
C HIS A 181 -3.01 -2.58 -15.77
N ALA A 182 -2.17 -1.61 -15.37
CA ALA A 182 -0.78 -1.87 -15.04
C ALA A 182 -0.60 -2.74 -13.79
N LEU A 183 -1.39 -2.49 -12.75
CA LEU A 183 -1.38 -3.26 -11.50
C LEU A 183 -1.88 -4.70 -11.71
N ALA A 184 -2.96 -4.89 -12.49
CA ALA A 184 -3.43 -6.21 -12.86
C ALA A 184 -2.39 -6.98 -13.71
N ALA A 185 -1.67 -6.29 -14.59
CA ALA A 185 -0.56 -6.86 -15.34
C ALA A 185 0.61 -7.27 -14.43
N HIS A 186 1.02 -6.42 -13.49
CA HIS A 186 2.09 -6.70 -12.54
C HIS A 186 1.75 -7.93 -11.69
N ALA A 187 0.55 -7.95 -11.12
CA ALA A 187 0.06 -9.05 -10.29
C ALA A 187 0.02 -10.39 -11.02
N ARG A 188 -0.03 -10.38 -12.36
CA ARG A 188 -0.03 -11.58 -13.23
C ARG A 188 1.29 -11.84 -13.95
N GLY A 189 2.37 -11.20 -13.50
CA GLY A 189 3.70 -11.41 -14.05
C GLY A 189 3.91 -10.84 -15.46
N ARG A 190 2.96 -10.06 -15.98
CA ARG A 190 3.07 -9.36 -17.28
C ARG A 190 3.87 -8.06 -17.09
N TYR A 191 5.13 -8.21 -16.69
CA TYR A 191 5.95 -7.09 -16.21
C TYR A 191 6.24 -6.02 -17.26
N ALA A 192 6.44 -6.40 -18.52
CA ALA A 192 6.67 -5.43 -19.60
C ALA A 192 5.45 -4.51 -19.81
N GLU A 193 4.24 -5.09 -19.80
CA GLU A 193 3.00 -4.34 -19.90
C GLU A 193 2.77 -3.46 -18.65
N ALA A 194 3.03 -4.00 -17.47
CA ALA A 194 2.92 -3.24 -16.22
C ALA A 194 3.84 -2.02 -16.21
N ALA A 195 5.10 -2.16 -16.62
CA ALA A 195 6.04 -1.05 -16.71
C ALA A 195 5.58 0.00 -17.73
N ALA A 196 5.21 -0.43 -18.95
CA ALA A 196 4.78 0.46 -20.02
C ALA A 196 3.54 1.28 -19.67
N ARG A 197 2.58 0.69 -18.93
CA ARG A 197 1.34 1.37 -18.52
C ARG A 197 1.49 2.21 -17.27
N LEU A 198 2.27 1.77 -16.27
CA LEU A 198 2.40 2.47 -14.99
C LEU A 198 3.34 3.68 -15.10
N GLY A 199 4.41 3.58 -15.88
CA GLY A 199 5.43 4.62 -16.00
C GLY A 199 4.86 6.02 -16.35
N PRO A 200 4.05 6.16 -17.41
CA PRO A 200 3.50 7.45 -17.83
C PRO A 200 2.59 8.13 -16.79
N VAL A 201 1.91 7.36 -15.94
CA VAL A 201 0.95 7.89 -14.96
C VAL A 201 1.55 8.07 -13.57
N LEU A 202 2.71 7.46 -13.31
CA LEU A 202 3.39 7.48 -12.02
C LEU A 202 3.55 8.89 -11.41
N PRO A 203 3.95 9.94 -12.17
CA PRO A 203 4.08 11.30 -11.63
C PRO A 203 2.74 11.93 -11.20
N ARG A 204 1.61 11.37 -11.63
CA ARG A 204 0.26 11.88 -11.37
C ARG A 204 -0.49 11.05 -10.33
N MET A 205 0.08 9.96 -9.82
CA MET A 205 -0.60 9.06 -8.88
C MET A 205 -1.01 9.74 -7.56
N PHE A 206 -0.28 10.77 -7.14
CA PHE A 206 -0.63 11.57 -5.95
C PHE A 206 -2.00 12.24 -6.06
N LEU A 207 -2.49 12.49 -7.28
CA LEU A 207 -3.80 13.09 -7.49
C LEU A 207 -4.95 12.13 -7.09
N LEU A 208 -4.68 10.82 -6.96
CA LEU A 208 -5.64 9.84 -6.44
C LEU A 208 -5.71 9.83 -4.90
N GLY A 209 -4.83 10.55 -4.21
CA GLY A 209 -4.76 10.61 -2.75
C GLY A 209 -3.65 9.72 -2.16
N GLY A 210 -3.69 9.47 -0.86
CA GLY A 210 -2.65 8.72 -0.14
C GLY A 210 -1.40 9.55 0.19
N SER A 211 -0.68 9.15 1.24
CA SER A 211 0.56 9.80 1.68
C SER A 211 1.72 9.49 0.75
N THR A 212 2.81 10.27 0.84
CA THR A 212 4.06 9.99 0.09
C THR A 212 4.54 8.55 0.31
N ALA A 213 4.49 8.06 1.55
CA ALA A 213 4.88 6.69 1.90
C ALA A 213 4.01 5.65 1.18
N GLN A 214 2.70 5.87 1.12
CA GLN A 214 1.79 4.99 0.38
C GLN A 214 2.07 5.05 -1.13
N GLN A 215 2.32 6.24 -1.68
CA GLN A 215 2.66 6.44 -3.09
C GLN A 215 3.94 5.70 -3.52
N THR A 216 4.92 5.55 -2.62
CA THR A 216 6.14 4.75 -2.90
C THR A 216 5.83 3.31 -3.34
N TRP A 217 4.66 2.77 -2.99
CA TRP A 217 4.23 1.44 -3.43
C TRP A 217 4.20 1.34 -4.96
N PHE A 218 3.55 2.28 -5.63
CA PHE A 218 3.44 2.29 -7.08
C PHE A 218 4.81 2.44 -7.75
N HIS A 219 5.70 3.26 -7.17
CA HIS A 219 7.07 3.39 -7.64
C HIS A 219 7.85 2.07 -7.53
N ARG A 220 7.70 1.35 -6.42
CA ARG A 220 8.35 0.05 -6.19
C ARG A 220 7.83 -1.01 -7.17
N LEU A 221 6.52 -1.03 -7.45
CA LEU A 221 5.92 -1.92 -8.45
C LEU A 221 6.41 -1.62 -9.87
N HIS A 222 6.47 -0.34 -10.26
CA HIS A 222 7.02 0.05 -11.56
C HIS A 222 8.50 -0.34 -11.70
N ALA A 223 9.29 -0.11 -10.66
CA ALA A 223 10.72 -0.47 -10.66
C ALA A 223 10.92 -1.99 -10.77
N ASP A 224 10.14 -2.78 -10.03
CA ASP A 224 10.15 -4.25 -10.14
C ASP A 224 9.73 -4.72 -11.54
N ALA A 225 8.62 -4.19 -12.07
CA ALA A 225 8.17 -4.49 -13.42
C ALA A 225 9.26 -4.21 -14.47
N SER A 226 9.92 -3.04 -14.36
CA SER A 226 10.97 -2.63 -15.29
C SER A 226 12.21 -3.53 -15.23
N ARG A 227 12.63 -3.94 -14.02
CA ARG A 227 13.75 -4.88 -13.84
C ARG A 227 13.44 -6.26 -14.43
N ARG A 228 12.26 -6.81 -14.12
CA ARG A 228 11.85 -8.12 -14.61
C ARG A 228 11.60 -8.14 -16.12
N ALA A 229 11.04 -7.07 -16.68
CA ALA A 229 10.84 -6.94 -18.13
C ALA A 229 12.15 -6.88 -18.92
N SER A 230 13.21 -6.31 -18.32
CA SER A 230 14.55 -6.22 -18.94
C SER A 230 15.40 -7.48 -18.74
N GLY A 231 14.85 -8.55 -18.17
CA GLY A 231 15.59 -9.79 -17.89
C GLY A 231 16.63 -9.66 -16.77
N ARG A 232 16.67 -8.53 -16.06
CA ARG A 232 17.51 -8.34 -14.88
C ARG A 232 16.79 -8.93 -13.66
N ALA A 233 16.89 -10.24 -13.50
CA ALA A 233 16.48 -10.90 -12.26
C ALA A 233 17.25 -10.29 -11.08
N SER A 234 16.60 -10.16 -9.93
CA SER A 234 17.24 -9.79 -8.67
C SER A 234 18.39 -10.76 -8.44
N GLY A 235 19.63 -10.29 -8.57
CA GLY A 235 20.77 -11.04 -8.07
C GLY A 235 20.56 -11.19 -6.58
N ALA A 236 20.34 -12.42 -6.12
CA ALA A 236 20.65 -12.76 -4.75
C ALA A 236 22.13 -12.42 -4.55
N CYS A 237 22.43 -11.46 -3.67
CA CYS A 237 23.77 -11.43 -3.09
C CYS A 237 23.94 -12.77 -2.38
N ALA A 238 24.86 -13.57 -2.91
CA ALA A 238 25.45 -14.69 -2.19
C ALA A 238 26.32 -14.17 -1.04
#